data_AF-V2XGG9-F1
#
_entry.id   AF-V2XGG9-F1
#
_cell.length_a   1.000
_cell.length_b   1.000
_cell.length_c   1.000
_cell.angle_alpha   90.00
_cell.angle_beta   90.00
_cell.angle_gamma   90.00
#
_symmetry.space_group_name_H-M   'P 1'
#
loop_
_entity.id
_entity.type
_entity.pdbx_description
1 polymer ?
#
loop_
_entity_poly.entity_id
_entity_poly.type
_entity_poly.pdbx_seq_one_letter_code
_entity_poly.pdbx_strand_id
1 'polypeptide(L)'
;MSDSPKRDSDSLQQSRSPSPSPQNTLTLRALVTTKDAGVIIGKAGKNVADLRDQTGVKAGVSKVIPGVHERVLTVTGSVESVTKAYSFIISQLVSSNASSPVTASPSAAHTSIRLLISHNLMGTIIGRNGLKIKAIQDGSGARMIASKEMLHQSTERIVEVQGSPEAITHAIQEIGKCLLEDWERGAGTVLYHPGPVDDRSRRSANGLPSLLGGGSRRSNGDSRGAASPTSPSLQQASVAAQPAANLRTQNISIPSDMVGCIIGRSGSKITEIRRLSGSRISIAKAPHDDTGERMFTIVGTPEANEKALFLLYNQLESEKERRVGREAQQQQELQD
;
A
#
# COMPACT_ATOMS: atom_id res chain seq x y z
N MET A 1 53.93 -47.19 12.87
CA MET A 1 52.90 -48.20 13.18
C MET A 1 52.22 -47.70 14.45
N SER A 2 51.11 -46.96 14.31
CA SER A 2 49.72 -47.46 14.39
C SER A 2 49.43 -47.96 15.82
N ASP A 3 48.42 -47.53 16.57
CA ASP A 3 47.07 -47.09 16.24
C ASP A 3 46.42 -46.52 17.54
N SER A 4 45.28 -45.83 17.42
CA SER A 4 44.57 -45.03 18.45
C SER A 4 43.86 -45.87 19.55
N PRO A 5 43.15 -45.26 20.53
CA PRO A 5 41.76 -44.88 20.26
C PRO A 5 41.25 -43.58 20.91
N LYS A 6 40.30 -42.99 20.18
CA LYS A 6 39.36 -41.93 20.55
C LYS A 6 38.51 -42.30 21.77
N ARG A 7 38.13 -41.28 22.55
CA ARG A 7 36.92 -41.33 23.38
C ARG A 7 36.15 -40.04 23.24
N ASP A 8 34.84 -40.23 23.15
CA ASP A 8 33.79 -39.37 22.66
C ASP A 8 33.57 -38.10 23.48
N SER A 9 33.28 -36.99 22.80
CA SER A 9 32.53 -35.88 23.37
C SER A 9 31.28 -35.68 22.52
N ASP A 10 30.19 -36.17 23.09
CA ASP A 10 28.85 -36.16 22.56
C ASP A 10 28.35 -34.74 22.25
N SER A 11 27.87 -34.61 21.02
CA SER A 11 26.75 -33.80 20.54
C SER A 11 25.97 -33.01 21.60
N LEU A 12 25.83 -31.70 21.39
CA LEU A 12 24.57 -30.94 21.46
C LEU A 12 24.86 -29.44 21.23
N GLN A 13 24.79 -29.00 19.97
CA GLN A 13 24.50 -27.60 19.69
C GLN A 13 23.65 -27.47 18.43
N GLN A 14 22.34 -27.67 18.66
CA GLN A 14 21.25 -26.80 18.24
C GLN A 14 21.37 -26.24 16.82
N SER A 15 20.63 -26.86 15.91
CA SER A 15 20.25 -26.33 14.60
C SER A 15 19.59 -24.96 14.73
N ARG A 16 20.41 -23.90 14.78
CA ARG A 16 19.95 -22.54 14.49
C ARG A 16 19.73 -22.48 12.98
N SER A 17 18.48 -22.58 12.58
CA SER A 17 18.03 -22.13 11.27
C SER A 17 18.60 -20.73 11.00
N PRO A 18 19.26 -20.50 9.85
CA PRO A 18 19.86 -19.21 9.54
C PRO A 18 18.75 -18.17 9.47
N SER A 19 18.73 -17.24 10.43
CA SER A 19 17.90 -16.04 10.35
C SER A 19 18.32 -15.28 9.08
N PRO A 20 17.40 -15.03 8.12
CA PRO A 20 17.76 -14.29 6.92
C PRO A 20 18.19 -12.88 7.32
N SER A 21 19.33 -12.45 6.81
CA SER A 21 19.78 -11.07 6.90
C SER A 21 18.68 -10.13 6.38
N PRO A 22 18.46 -8.97 7.01
CA PRO A 22 17.37 -8.04 6.65
C PRO A 22 17.48 -7.44 5.25
N GLN A 23 18.55 -7.73 4.51
CA GLN A 23 18.81 -7.20 3.16
C GLN A 23 18.25 -8.06 2.02
N ASN A 24 17.70 -9.24 2.30
CA ASN A 24 17.17 -10.14 1.25
C ASN A 24 15.70 -10.54 1.45
N THR A 25 14.97 -9.78 2.26
CA THR A 25 13.55 -10.03 2.56
C THR A 25 12.65 -9.16 1.68
N LEU A 26 11.89 -9.78 0.80
CA LEU A 26 10.87 -9.17 -0.03
C LEU A 26 9.51 -9.30 0.67
N THR A 27 8.76 -8.19 0.74
CA THR A 27 7.34 -8.20 1.12
C THR A 27 6.50 -7.91 -0.11
N LEU A 28 5.73 -8.90 -0.57
CA LEU A 28 4.77 -8.74 -1.65
C LEU A 28 3.35 -8.74 -1.12
N ARG A 29 2.56 -7.77 -1.59
CA ARG A 29 1.14 -7.63 -1.23
C ARG A 29 0.29 -7.86 -2.47
N ALA A 30 -0.84 -8.54 -2.30
CA ALA A 30 -1.79 -8.81 -3.37
C ALA A 30 -3.21 -8.51 -2.90
N LEU A 31 -4.00 -7.94 -3.80
CA LEU A 31 -5.43 -7.74 -3.63
C LEU A 31 -6.16 -9.00 -4.09
N VAL A 32 -6.91 -9.59 -3.18
CA VAL A 32 -7.67 -10.83 -3.41
C VAL A 32 -9.13 -10.62 -3.04
N THR A 33 -10.05 -11.34 -3.68
CA THR A 33 -11.45 -11.28 -3.29
C THR A 33 -11.66 -12.00 -1.95
N THR A 34 -12.80 -11.74 -1.31
CA THR A 34 -13.17 -12.44 -0.06
C THR A 34 -13.33 -13.95 -0.29
N LYS A 35 -13.77 -14.35 -1.49
CA LYS A 35 -13.87 -15.75 -1.92
C LYS A 35 -12.47 -16.37 -2.03
N ASP A 36 -11.57 -15.72 -2.74
CA ASP A 36 -10.18 -16.19 -2.95
C ASP A 36 -9.42 -16.27 -1.62
N ALA A 37 -9.59 -15.25 -0.76
CA ALA A 37 -9.03 -15.26 0.59
C ALA A 37 -9.53 -16.45 1.42
N GLY A 38 -10.79 -16.87 1.25
CA GLY A 38 -11.33 -18.07 1.88
C GLY A 38 -10.63 -19.35 1.43
N VAL A 39 -10.35 -19.47 0.13
CA VAL A 39 -9.60 -20.59 -0.46
C VAL A 39 -8.16 -20.60 0.05
N ILE A 40 -7.49 -19.43 0.05
CA ILE A 40 -6.10 -19.27 0.51
C ILE A 40 -5.96 -19.66 1.99
N ILE A 41 -6.89 -19.25 2.85
CA ILE A 41 -6.89 -19.61 4.27
C ILE A 41 -7.19 -21.11 4.46
N GLY A 42 -8.16 -21.64 3.72
CA GLY A 42 -8.62 -23.01 3.82
C GLY A 42 -9.46 -23.28 5.07
N LYS A 43 -10.07 -24.47 5.14
CA LYS A 43 -10.88 -24.91 6.30
C LYS A 43 -10.02 -24.92 7.56
N ALA A 44 -10.48 -24.27 8.62
CA ALA A 44 -9.75 -24.10 9.89
C ALA A 44 -8.34 -23.49 9.77
N GLY A 45 -8.04 -22.76 8.68
CA GLY A 45 -6.71 -22.20 8.46
C GLY A 45 -5.65 -23.22 8.03
N LYS A 46 -6.03 -24.45 7.68
CA LYS A 46 -5.09 -25.51 7.31
C LYS A 46 -4.23 -25.12 6.10
N ASN A 47 -4.84 -24.58 5.04
CA ASN A 47 -4.12 -24.28 3.80
C ASN A 47 -3.07 -23.17 3.99
N VAL A 48 -3.37 -22.13 4.78
CA VAL A 48 -2.39 -21.09 5.12
C VAL A 48 -1.32 -21.59 6.10
N ALA A 49 -1.64 -22.56 6.96
CA ALA A 49 -0.65 -23.20 7.83
C ALA A 49 0.34 -24.05 7.00
N ASP A 50 -0.17 -24.90 6.11
CA ASP A 50 0.62 -25.72 5.19
C ASP A 50 1.48 -24.84 4.26
N LEU A 51 0.92 -23.73 3.76
CA LEU A 51 1.66 -22.74 2.97
C LEU A 51 2.87 -22.18 3.73
N ARG A 52 2.70 -21.82 5.01
CA ARG A 52 3.78 -21.27 5.84
C ARG A 52 4.83 -22.34 6.16
N ASP A 53 4.41 -23.56 6.43
CA ASP A 53 5.29 -24.70 6.74
C ASP A 53 6.16 -25.08 5.53
N GLN A 54 5.56 -25.21 4.35
CA GLN A 54 6.29 -25.62 3.14
C GLN A 54 7.22 -24.54 2.58
N THR A 55 6.87 -23.26 2.73
CA THR A 55 7.61 -22.17 2.08
C THR A 55 8.48 -21.35 3.03
N GLY A 56 8.25 -21.46 4.34
CA GLY A 56 8.96 -20.69 5.36
C GLY A 56 8.67 -19.18 5.33
N VAL A 57 7.61 -18.75 4.64
CA VAL A 57 7.24 -17.33 4.54
C VAL A 57 6.36 -16.86 5.70
N LYS A 58 6.43 -15.58 6.01
CA LYS A 58 5.44 -14.89 6.85
C LYS A 58 4.29 -14.41 5.96
N ALA A 59 3.29 -15.27 5.76
CA ALA A 59 2.06 -14.93 5.03
C ALA A 59 0.92 -14.53 5.96
N GLY A 60 0.11 -13.55 5.60
CA GLY A 60 -1.08 -13.12 6.35
C GLY A 60 -2.14 -12.47 5.46
N VAL A 61 -3.40 -12.61 5.84
CA VAL A 61 -4.54 -12.02 5.12
C VAL A 61 -5.20 -10.97 6.02
N SER A 62 -5.57 -9.82 5.46
CA SER A 62 -6.27 -8.75 6.18
C SER A 62 -7.59 -9.23 6.79
N LYS A 63 -8.02 -8.60 7.88
CA LYS A 63 -9.34 -8.87 8.50
C LYS A 63 -10.46 -8.65 7.48
N VAL A 64 -11.54 -9.42 7.62
CA VAL A 64 -12.76 -9.22 6.82
C VAL A 64 -13.43 -7.93 7.30
N ILE A 65 -13.81 -7.07 6.37
CA ILE A 65 -14.51 -5.82 6.66
C ILE A 65 -15.91 -5.93 6.04
N PRO A 66 -16.99 -5.73 6.83
CA PRO A 66 -18.34 -5.84 6.31
C PRO A 66 -18.58 -4.80 5.20
N GLY A 67 -19.18 -5.24 4.09
CA GLY A 67 -19.45 -4.41 2.92
C GLY A 67 -18.29 -4.25 1.93
N VAL A 68 -17.08 -4.76 2.25
CA VAL A 68 -15.92 -4.73 1.35
C VAL A 68 -15.59 -6.16 0.89
N HIS A 69 -15.60 -6.37 -0.43
CA HIS A 69 -15.38 -7.69 -1.03
C HIS A 69 -13.91 -8.00 -1.29
N GLU A 70 -13.01 -7.04 -1.06
CA GLU A 70 -11.57 -7.17 -1.28
C GLU A 70 -10.80 -7.30 0.02
N ARG A 71 -9.75 -8.10 0.01
CA ARG A 71 -8.83 -8.33 1.12
C ARG A 71 -7.40 -8.26 0.63
N VAL A 72 -6.48 -7.94 1.53
CA VAL A 72 -5.06 -7.86 1.20
C VAL A 72 -4.34 -9.08 1.75
N LEU A 73 -3.75 -9.85 0.85
CA LEU A 73 -2.76 -10.86 1.16
C LEU A 73 -1.39 -10.18 1.27
N THR A 74 -0.64 -10.48 2.32
CA THR A 74 0.74 -10.03 2.54
C THR A 74 1.62 -11.25 2.70
N VAL A 75 2.69 -11.35 1.90
CA VAL A 75 3.65 -12.46 1.95
C VAL A 75 5.05 -11.86 2.07
N THR A 76 5.76 -12.19 3.14
CA THR A 76 7.12 -11.72 3.41
C THR A 76 8.08 -12.91 3.51
N GLY A 77 9.19 -12.84 2.78
CA GLY A 77 10.23 -13.88 2.76
C GLY A 77 11.32 -13.58 1.74
N SER A 78 12.17 -14.57 1.41
CA SER A 78 13.10 -14.45 0.29
C SER A 78 12.34 -14.46 -1.04
N VAL A 79 12.97 -13.96 -2.12
CA VAL A 79 12.35 -13.99 -3.48
C VAL A 79 11.93 -15.40 -3.86
N GLU A 80 12.75 -16.41 -3.56
CA GLU A 80 12.46 -17.82 -3.83
C GLU A 80 11.28 -18.33 -3.00
N SER A 81 11.26 -18.07 -1.68
CA SER A 81 10.18 -18.51 -0.81
C SER A 81 8.86 -17.82 -1.17
N VAL A 82 8.89 -16.54 -1.49
CA VAL A 82 7.70 -15.78 -1.92
C VAL A 82 7.19 -16.32 -3.27
N THR A 83 8.07 -16.61 -4.22
CA THR A 83 7.70 -17.23 -5.51
C THR A 83 7.01 -18.58 -5.31
N LYS A 84 7.60 -19.45 -4.45
CA LYS A 84 6.99 -20.74 -4.08
C LYS A 84 5.62 -20.56 -3.42
N ALA A 85 5.49 -19.58 -2.53
CA ALA A 85 4.22 -19.28 -1.87
C ALA A 85 3.13 -18.86 -2.86
N TYR A 86 3.45 -17.98 -3.81
CA TYR A 86 2.50 -17.60 -4.86
C TYR A 86 2.15 -18.76 -5.80
N SER A 87 3.10 -19.62 -6.15
CA SER A 87 2.82 -20.84 -6.92
C SER A 87 1.78 -21.74 -6.24
N PHE A 88 1.92 -21.95 -4.92
CA PHE A 88 0.96 -22.71 -4.13
C PHE A 88 -0.42 -22.01 -4.08
N ILE A 89 -0.44 -20.69 -3.85
CA ILE A 89 -1.68 -19.90 -3.83
C ILE A 89 -2.41 -20.01 -5.18
N ILE A 90 -1.71 -19.83 -6.30
CA ILE A 90 -2.30 -19.86 -7.64
C ILE A 90 -2.87 -21.25 -7.94
N SER A 91 -2.14 -22.31 -7.57
CA SER A 91 -2.62 -23.69 -7.72
C SER A 91 -3.93 -23.94 -6.97
N GLN A 92 -4.06 -23.40 -5.75
CA GLN A 92 -5.28 -23.49 -4.95
C GLN A 92 -6.44 -22.69 -5.56
N LEU A 93 -6.17 -21.49 -6.09
CA LEU A 93 -7.18 -20.66 -6.76
C LEU A 93 -7.71 -21.31 -8.04
N VAL A 94 -6.83 -21.89 -8.85
CA VAL A 94 -7.21 -22.63 -10.06
C VAL A 94 -8.02 -23.89 -9.71
N SER A 95 -7.58 -24.66 -8.72
CA SER A 95 -8.29 -25.85 -8.24
C SER A 95 -9.71 -25.49 -7.76
N SER A 96 -9.86 -24.37 -7.04
CA SER A 96 -11.18 -23.90 -6.63
C SER A 96 -12.07 -23.45 -7.79
N ASN A 97 -11.50 -22.85 -8.84
CA ASN A 97 -12.29 -22.41 -10.01
C ASN A 97 -12.80 -23.58 -10.86
N ALA A 98 -12.06 -24.69 -10.93
CA ALA A 98 -12.46 -25.90 -11.65
C ALA A 98 -13.68 -26.63 -11.03
N SER A 99 -13.98 -26.37 -9.76
CA SER A 99 -15.06 -27.03 -9.02
C SER A 99 -16.46 -26.40 -9.19
N SER A 100 -16.60 -25.36 -10.02
CA SER A 100 -17.90 -24.71 -10.31
C SER A 100 -18.49 -25.24 -11.62
N PRO A 101 -19.68 -25.90 -11.62
CA PRO A 101 -20.12 -26.76 -12.72
C PRO A 101 -20.80 -26.07 -13.92
N VAL A 102 -20.61 -24.77 -14.17
CA VAL A 102 -21.33 -24.08 -15.26
C VAL A 102 -20.38 -23.26 -16.10
N THR A 103 -20.17 -23.71 -17.35
CA THR A 103 -19.39 -23.10 -18.45
C THR A 103 -17.92 -23.53 -18.54
N ALA A 104 -17.68 -24.80 -18.89
CA ALA A 104 -16.39 -25.28 -19.36
C ALA A 104 -16.17 -24.84 -20.83
N SER A 105 -15.59 -23.64 -21.01
CA SER A 105 -14.88 -23.30 -22.24
C SER A 105 -13.47 -23.87 -22.14
N PRO A 106 -12.91 -24.52 -23.17
CA PRO A 106 -11.59 -25.17 -23.12
C PRO A 106 -10.42 -24.17 -23.20
N SER A 107 -10.63 -22.90 -22.86
CA SER A 107 -9.56 -21.93 -22.77
C SER A 107 -8.71 -22.27 -21.55
N ALA A 108 -7.45 -22.61 -21.79
CA ALA A 108 -6.42 -22.97 -20.81
C ALA A 108 -6.62 -22.30 -19.45
N ALA A 109 -6.36 -23.03 -18.36
CA ALA A 109 -6.55 -22.59 -16.97
C ALA A 109 -5.81 -21.27 -16.66
N HIS A 110 -6.41 -20.15 -17.06
CA HIS A 110 -5.87 -18.82 -16.88
C HIS A 110 -6.37 -18.30 -15.56
N THR A 111 -5.45 -17.96 -14.67
CA THR A 111 -5.73 -17.24 -13.43
C THR A 111 -5.20 -15.83 -13.56
N SER A 112 -5.72 -14.91 -12.75
CA SER A 112 -5.13 -13.59 -12.57
C SER A 112 -4.85 -13.29 -11.11
N ILE A 113 -3.78 -12.54 -10.87
CA ILE A 113 -3.44 -12.03 -9.55
C ILE A 113 -3.15 -10.54 -9.62
N ARG A 114 -3.64 -9.79 -8.64
CA ARG A 114 -3.52 -8.33 -8.57
C ARG A 114 -2.51 -7.95 -7.51
N LEU A 115 -1.29 -7.68 -7.92
CA LEU A 115 -0.21 -7.25 -7.01
C LEU A 115 -0.37 -5.77 -6.65
N LEU A 116 -0.17 -5.45 -5.38
CA LEU A 116 -0.11 -4.09 -4.87
C LEU A 116 1.35 -3.65 -4.83
N ILE A 117 1.72 -2.73 -5.70
CA ILE A 117 3.09 -2.25 -5.85
C ILE A 117 3.13 -0.74 -5.57
N SER A 118 4.11 -0.29 -4.79
CA SER A 118 4.32 1.14 -4.56
C SER A 118 4.51 1.90 -5.87
N HIS A 119 3.89 3.08 -6.00
CA HIS A 119 4.11 3.97 -7.13
C HIS A 119 5.60 4.20 -7.43
N ASN A 120 6.45 4.32 -6.41
CA ASN A 120 7.88 4.57 -6.57
C ASN A 120 8.65 3.38 -7.16
N LEU A 121 8.14 2.16 -6.96
CA LEU A 121 8.73 0.93 -7.48
C LEU A 121 8.15 0.55 -8.85
N MET A 122 7.09 1.21 -9.32
CA MET A 122 6.50 0.93 -10.64
C MET A 122 7.49 1.17 -11.78
N GLY A 123 8.41 2.13 -11.62
CA GLY A 123 9.43 2.43 -12.62
C GLY A 123 10.38 1.25 -12.88
N THR A 124 10.66 0.44 -11.86
CA THR A 124 11.60 -0.70 -11.94
C THR A 124 10.96 -1.89 -12.66
N ILE A 125 9.65 -2.06 -12.51
CA ILE A 125 8.87 -3.09 -13.22
C ILE A 125 8.57 -2.69 -14.67
N ILE A 126 8.17 -1.44 -14.90
CA ILE A 126 7.79 -0.97 -16.24
C ILE A 126 9.03 -0.76 -17.12
N GLY A 127 10.09 -0.16 -16.57
CA GLY A 127 11.30 0.21 -17.29
C GLY A 127 11.09 1.37 -18.29
N ARG A 128 12.19 1.81 -18.91
CA ARG A 128 12.16 2.88 -19.94
C ARG A 128 11.23 2.48 -21.09
N ASN A 129 10.24 3.32 -21.40
CA ASN A 129 9.23 3.11 -22.45
C ASN A 129 8.45 1.78 -22.34
N GLY A 130 8.37 1.19 -21.15
CA GLY A 130 7.70 -0.11 -20.97
C GLY A 130 8.52 -1.31 -21.46
N LEU A 131 9.82 -1.14 -21.73
CA LEU A 131 10.67 -2.22 -22.24
C LEU A 131 10.81 -3.38 -21.24
N LYS A 132 10.94 -3.08 -19.94
CA LYS A 132 11.15 -4.09 -18.91
C LYS A 132 9.89 -4.92 -18.68
N ILE A 133 8.72 -4.29 -18.58
CA ILE A 133 7.46 -5.03 -18.45
C ILE A 133 7.17 -5.89 -19.68
N LYS A 134 7.48 -5.41 -20.89
CA LYS A 134 7.38 -6.23 -22.11
C LYS A 134 8.33 -7.43 -22.07
N ALA A 135 9.59 -7.22 -21.68
CA ALA A 135 10.54 -8.33 -21.53
C ALA A 135 10.09 -9.37 -20.49
N ILE A 136 9.50 -8.93 -19.37
CA ILE A 136 8.93 -9.83 -18.36
C ILE A 136 7.73 -10.58 -18.94
N GLN A 137 6.85 -9.92 -19.69
CA GLN A 137 5.70 -10.56 -20.37
C GLN A 137 6.17 -11.61 -21.38
N ASP A 138 7.14 -11.28 -22.23
CA ASP A 138 7.68 -12.18 -23.25
C ASP A 138 8.42 -13.38 -22.62
N GLY A 139 9.19 -13.14 -21.55
CA GLY A 139 9.94 -14.19 -20.86
C GLY A 139 9.09 -15.12 -19.99
N SER A 140 7.97 -14.61 -19.44
CA SER A 140 7.07 -15.42 -18.60
C SER A 140 5.89 -16.02 -19.36
N GLY A 141 5.54 -15.49 -20.53
CA GLY A 141 4.29 -15.80 -21.23
C GLY A 141 3.05 -15.28 -20.51
N ALA A 142 3.21 -14.50 -19.43
CA ALA A 142 2.10 -13.90 -18.69
C ALA A 142 1.73 -12.53 -19.29
N ARG A 143 0.44 -12.23 -19.30
CA ARG A 143 -0.07 -10.89 -19.63
C ARG A 143 -0.06 -10.03 -18.37
N MET A 144 0.66 -8.90 -18.41
CA MET A 144 0.72 -7.97 -17.28
C MET A 144 0.05 -6.64 -17.61
N ILE A 145 -0.77 -6.11 -16.71
CA ILE A 145 -1.48 -4.85 -16.87
C ILE A 145 -1.24 -4.00 -15.62
N ALA A 146 -0.51 -2.91 -15.77
CA ALA A 146 -0.27 -1.94 -14.71
C ALA A 146 -1.34 -0.83 -14.72
N SER A 147 -2.01 -0.60 -13.60
CA SER A 147 -2.96 0.52 -13.43
C SER A 147 -2.21 1.84 -13.53
N LYS A 148 -2.76 2.85 -14.23
CA LYS A 148 -2.15 4.20 -14.30
C LYS A 148 -2.37 4.99 -13.02
N GLU A 149 -3.51 4.79 -12.37
CA GLU A 149 -3.92 5.49 -11.17
C GLU A 149 -3.46 4.78 -9.90
N MET A 150 -3.15 5.58 -8.87
CA MET A 150 -2.93 5.11 -7.51
C MET A 150 -4.26 4.79 -6.84
N LEU A 151 -4.25 3.80 -5.95
CA LEU A 151 -5.43 3.44 -5.17
C LEU A 151 -5.83 4.56 -4.21
N HIS A 152 -7.14 4.74 -4.04
CA HIS A 152 -7.68 5.74 -3.13
C HIS A 152 -7.12 5.51 -1.71
N GLN A 153 -6.67 6.59 -1.07
CA GLN A 153 -6.04 6.57 0.26
C GLN A 153 -4.70 5.80 0.35
N SER A 154 -4.11 5.40 -0.77
CA SER A 154 -2.83 4.69 -0.84
C SER A 154 -1.92 5.28 -1.91
N THR A 155 -0.61 5.00 -1.82
CA THR A 155 0.35 5.28 -2.89
C THR A 155 0.70 4.02 -3.67
N GLU A 156 -0.07 2.94 -3.52
CA GLU A 156 0.08 1.70 -4.28
C GLU A 156 -0.74 1.73 -5.56
N ARG A 157 -0.22 1.03 -6.57
CA ARG A 157 -0.84 0.78 -7.87
C ARG A 157 -1.04 -0.72 -8.03
N ILE A 158 -2.04 -1.09 -8.83
CA ILE A 158 -2.33 -2.49 -9.11
C ILE A 158 -1.54 -2.92 -10.34
N VAL A 159 -0.81 -4.03 -10.22
CA VAL A 159 -0.26 -4.77 -11.36
C VAL A 159 -1.00 -6.09 -11.44
N GLU A 160 -1.87 -6.21 -12.44
CA GLU A 160 -2.59 -7.44 -12.73
C GLU A 160 -1.74 -8.35 -13.61
N VAL A 161 -1.46 -9.56 -13.14
CA VAL A 161 -0.69 -10.59 -13.86
C VAL A 161 -1.64 -11.74 -14.17
N GLN A 162 -1.83 -12.03 -15.46
CA GLN A 162 -2.74 -13.05 -15.96
C GLN A 162 -1.97 -14.10 -16.77
N GLY A 163 -2.30 -15.39 -16.62
CA GLY A 163 -1.66 -16.46 -17.37
C GLY A 163 -1.87 -17.84 -16.74
N SER A 164 -1.08 -18.82 -17.18
CA SER A 164 -1.01 -20.12 -16.51
C SER A 164 -0.33 -20.01 -15.14
N PRO A 165 -0.51 -20.99 -14.24
CA PRO A 165 0.16 -21.02 -12.95
C PRO A 165 1.67 -20.85 -13.02
N GLU A 166 2.29 -21.48 -14.01
CA GLU A 166 3.73 -21.45 -14.28
C GLU A 166 4.14 -20.06 -14.77
N ALA A 167 3.40 -19.50 -15.74
CA ALA A 167 3.66 -18.18 -16.30
C ALA A 167 3.62 -17.08 -15.22
N ILE A 168 2.60 -17.11 -14.35
CA ILE A 168 2.47 -16.14 -13.26
C ILE A 168 3.59 -16.34 -12.23
N THR A 169 3.98 -17.58 -11.93
CA THR A 169 5.09 -17.86 -11.01
C THR A 169 6.40 -17.26 -11.52
N HIS A 170 6.72 -17.45 -12.82
CA HIS A 170 7.88 -16.84 -13.45
C HIS A 170 7.81 -15.31 -13.44
N ALA A 171 6.65 -14.72 -13.75
CA ALA A 171 6.46 -13.28 -13.70
C ALA A 171 6.67 -12.71 -12.29
N ILE A 172 6.15 -13.37 -11.25
CA ILE A 172 6.32 -12.95 -9.85
C ILE A 172 7.78 -13.02 -9.41
N GLN A 173 8.53 -14.04 -9.87
CA GLN A 173 9.95 -14.15 -9.57
C GLN A 173 10.73 -12.96 -10.15
N GLU A 174 10.48 -12.59 -11.41
CA GLU A 174 11.14 -11.45 -12.05
C GLU A 174 10.72 -10.11 -11.44
N ILE A 175 9.44 -9.94 -11.13
CA ILE A 175 8.94 -8.78 -10.38
C ILE A 175 9.64 -8.70 -9.03
N GLY A 176 9.72 -9.81 -8.30
CA GLY A 176 10.33 -9.88 -6.98
C GLY A 176 11.80 -9.46 -6.98
N LYS A 177 12.58 -9.87 -7.99
CA LYS A 177 13.97 -9.39 -8.20
C LYS A 177 14.02 -7.89 -8.42
N CYS A 178 13.19 -7.36 -9.33
CA CYS A 178 13.15 -5.94 -9.65
C CYS A 178 12.70 -5.05 -8.47
N LEU A 179 11.85 -5.56 -7.58
CA LEU A 179 11.44 -4.85 -6.37
C LEU A 179 12.51 -4.88 -5.28
N LEU A 180 13.28 -5.97 -5.21
CA LEU A 180 14.34 -6.13 -4.22
C LEU A 180 15.57 -5.29 -4.56
N GLU A 181 15.94 -5.18 -5.85
CA GLU A 181 17.07 -4.36 -6.31
C GLU A 181 16.92 -2.87 -5.92
N ASP A 182 15.70 -2.35 -5.94
CA ASP A 182 15.38 -0.93 -5.72
C ASP A 182 14.49 -0.71 -4.47
N TRP A 183 14.51 -1.63 -3.51
CA TRP A 183 13.57 -1.64 -2.38
C TRP A 183 13.57 -0.33 -1.57
N GLU A 184 14.69 0.38 -1.53
CA GLU A 184 14.85 1.68 -0.87
C GLU A 184 13.89 2.75 -1.43
N ARG A 185 13.55 2.70 -2.72
CA ARG A 185 12.58 3.61 -3.33
C ARG A 185 11.16 3.37 -2.82
N GLY A 186 10.89 2.16 -2.33
CA GLY A 186 9.66 1.77 -1.67
C GLY A 186 9.54 2.30 -0.23
N ALA A 187 10.63 2.82 0.35
CA ALA A 187 10.60 3.43 1.67
C ALA A 187 9.59 4.59 1.69
N GLY A 188 8.60 4.44 2.55
CA GLY A 188 7.55 5.42 2.74
C GLY A 188 6.21 5.18 2.04
N THR A 189 6.04 4.03 1.40
CA THR A 189 4.78 3.67 0.75
C THR A 189 3.60 3.66 1.73
N VAL A 190 2.52 4.39 1.40
CA VAL A 190 1.24 4.28 2.11
C VAL A 190 0.51 3.04 1.60
N LEU A 191 0.54 2.00 2.42
CA LEU A 191 -0.10 0.72 2.15
C LEU A 191 -1.63 0.87 2.01
N TYR A 192 -2.19 0.31 0.94
CA TYR A 192 -3.62 0.21 0.74
C TYR A 192 -4.24 -0.67 1.82
N HIS A 193 -5.28 -0.14 2.44
CA HIS A 193 -6.13 -0.86 3.36
C HIS A 193 -7.54 -0.85 2.78
N PRO A 194 -8.11 -2.01 2.41
CA PRO A 194 -9.49 -2.08 1.99
C PRO A 194 -10.33 -1.56 3.15
N GLY A 195 -11.24 -0.64 2.87
CA GLY A 195 -12.09 -0.02 3.88
C GLY A 195 -13.32 0.56 3.19
N PRO A 196 -14.43 0.76 3.93
CA PRO A 196 -15.57 1.46 3.39
C PRO A 196 -15.07 2.83 2.93
N VAL A 197 -15.18 3.09 1.63
CA VAL A 197 -15.03 4.43 1.10
C VAL A 197 -16.07 5.27 1.82
N ASP A 198 -15.65 6.10 2.77
CA ASP A 198 -16.51 7.09 3.37
C ASP A 198 -16.91 8.04 2.23
N ASP A 199 -18.06 7.78 1.63
CA ASP A 199 -18.73 8.65 0.65
C ASP A 199 -19.10 10.02 1.25
N ARG A 200 -18.68 10.28 2.51
CA ARG A 200 -18.66 11.59 3.14
C ARG A 200 -17.66 12.56 2.49
N SER A 201 -16.64 12.08 1.77
CA SER A 201 -15.73 12.96 1.02
C SER A 201 -16.24 13.36 -0.37
N ARG A 202 -17.26 12.68 -0.93
CA ARG A 202 -17.90 13.11 -2.19
C ARG A 202 -18.97 14.18 -2.03
N ARG A 203 -19.46 14.42 -0.81
CA ARG A 203 -20.39 15.53 -0.53
C ARG A 203 -19.73 16.87 -0.24
N SER A 204 -18.41 16.94 -0.17
CA SER A 204 -17.67 18.19 0.06
C SER A 204 -17.02 18.76 -1.21
N ALA A 205 -17.64 18.57 -2.37
CA ALA A 205 -17.24 19.22 -3.62
C ALA A 205 -18.35 20.00 -4.32
N ASN A 206 -19.61 19.97 -3.83
CA ASN A 206 -20.73 20.75 -4.39
C ASN A 206 -21.62 21.38 -3.30
N GLY A 207 -21.03 21.76 -2.16
CA GLY A 207 -21.72 22.50 -1.09
C GLY A 207 -21.81 23.99 -1.39
N LEU A 208 -22.71 24.39 -2.28
CA LEU A 208 -23.22 25.77 -2.27
C LEU A 208 -23.88 26.02 -0.91
N PRO A 209 -23.66 27.18 -0.26
CA PRO A 209 -24.39 27.52 0.95
C PRO A 209 -25.84 27.83 0.60
N SER A 210 -26.77 27.01 1.07
CA SER A 210 -28.19 27.34 1.02
C SER A 210 -28.50 28.32 2.14
N LEU A 211 -28.52 29.61 1.78
CA LEU A 211 -29.19 30.66 2.55
C LEU A 211 -30.58 30.87 1.94
N LEU A 212 -31.61 30.65 2.76
CA LEU A 212 -32.84 31.43 2.90
C LEU A 212 -33.58 31.89 1.63
N GLY A 213 -34.86 31.54 1.55
CA GLY A 213 -35.87 32.41 0.94
C GLY A 213 -36.85 31.70 0.01
N GLY A 214 -38.09 31.52 0.48
CA GLY A 214 -39.20 30.99 -0.30
C GLY A 214 -39.71 31.95 -1.37
N GLY A 215 -40.58 31.44 -2.24
CA GLY A 215 -41.29 32.26 -3.21
C GLY A 215 -41.82 31.46 -4.39
N SER A 216 -43.15 31.46 -4.52
CA SER A 216 -43.96 30.71 -5.47
C SER A 216 -43.91 31.19 -6.94
N ARG A 217 -44.57 30.39 -7.80
CA ARG A 217 -45.13 30.69 -9.16
C ARG A 217 -44.13 30.47 -10.31
N ARG A 218 -44.48 30.02 -11.53
CA ARG A 218 -45.67 29.42 -12.19
C ARG A 218 -45.23 29.19 -13.68
N SER A 219 -45.81 28.19 -14.36
CA SER A 219 -46.29 28.28 -15.76
C SER A 219 -45.33 28.43 -16.96
N ASN A 220 -45.28 27.37 -17.78
CA ASN A 220 -45.66 27.30 -19.21
C ASN A 220 -44.93 28.15 -20.27
N GLY A 221 -44.47 27.52 -21.36
CA GLY A 221 -44.33 28.18 -22.67
C GLY A 221 -43.14 27.77 -23.55
N ASP A 222 -43.40 26.79 -24.43
CA ASP A 222 -42.95 26.62 -25.82
C ASP A 222 -42.18 27.79 -26.52
N SER A 223 -41.06 27.49 -27.21
CA SER A 223 -40.80 27.96 -28.60
C SER A 223 -39.38 27.64 -29.15
N ARG A 224 -39.37 26.76 -30.16
CA ARG A 224 -38.60 26.70 -31.44
C ARG A 224 -37.52 27.74 -31.78
N GLY A 225 -36.47 27.26 -32.47
CA GLY A 225 -35.64 28.01 -33.46
C GLY A 225 -34.16 28.10 -33.08
N ALA A 226 -33.22 27.37 -33.71
CA ALA A 226 -32.67 27.49 -35.07
C ALA A 226 -31.32 28.25 -35.12
N ALA A 227 -30.36 27.61 -35.80
CA ALA A 227 -29.20 28.14 -36.52
C ALA A 227 -27.96 28.69 -35.76
N SER A 228 -26.85 27.98 -35.98
CA SER A 228 -25.46 28.46 -36.01
C SER A 228 -25.27 29.59 -37.03
N PRO A 229 -24.21 30.43 -36.95
CA PRO A 229 -23.00 30.16 -37.76
C PRO A 229 -21.63 30.66 -37.22
N THR A 230 -20.60 29.86 -37.49
CA THR A 230 -19.17 30.12 -37.89
C THR A 230 -18.31 31.33 -37.44
N SER A 231 -17.11 30.96 -36.92
CA SER A 231 -15.73 31.49 -37.16
C SER A 231 -15.19 32.70 -36.35
N PRO A 232 -13.85 32.93 -36.20
CA PRO A 232 -12.66 32.16 -36.62
C PRO A 232 -11.58 31.94 -35.51
N SER A 233 -10.52 31.23 -35.88
CA SER A 233 -9.27 30.93 -35.16
C SER A 233 -8.34 32.14 -34.95
N LEU A 234 -7.78 32.31 -33.75
CA LEU A 234 -6.43 32.86 -33.51
C LEU A 234 -5.83 32.28 -32.20
N GLN A 235 -4.73 31.54 -32.39
CA GLN A 235 -3.48 31.50 -31.61
C GLN A 235 -3.51 31.87 -30.11
N GLN A 236 -3.27 30.90 -29.22
CA GLN A 236 -1.94 30.47 -28.75
C GLN A 236 -1.47 31.25 -27.51
N ALA A 237 -1.76 30.68 -26.33
CA ALA A 237 -0.91 30.80 -25.15
C ALA A 237 -0.97 29.48 -24.38
N SER A 238 -0.06 28.60 -24.78
CA SER A 238 0.45 27.48 -23.99
C SER A 238 0.88 27.97 -22.61
N VAL A 239 0.03 27.76 -21.59
CA VAL A 239 0.51 27.65 -20.21
C VAL A 239 0.90 26.20 -19.98
N ALA A 240 2.21 26.02 -20.10
CA ALA A 240 3.02 24.87 -19.76
C ALA A 240 2.30 23.76 -18.99
N ALA A 241 2.33 22.55 -19.57
CA ALA A 241 2.42 21.33 -18.78
C ALA A 241 3.55 21.51 -17.78
N GLN A 242 3.19 21.87 -16.54
CA GLN A 242 4.12 21.90 -15.44
C GLN A 242 4.70 20.49 -15.28
N PRO A 243 6.01 20.38 -15.01
CA PRO A 243 6.66 19.08 -14.88
C PRO A 243 5.92 18.26 -13.84
N ALA A 244 5.80 16.96 -14.07
CA ALA A 244 5.29 16.00 -13.10
C ALA A 244 5.76 16.44 -11.70
N ALA A 245 4.83 16.93 -10.87
CA ALA A 245 5.17 17.47 -9.56
C ALA A 245 6.05 16.43 -8.88
N ASN A 246 7.27 16.81 -8.48
CA ASN A 246 8.25 15.91 -7.88
C ASN A 246 7.78 15.57 -6.48
N LEU A 247 6.70 14.79 -6.40
CA LEU A 247 6.02 14.42 -5.19
C LEU A 247 6.92 13.42 -4.47
N ARG A 248 7.57 13.88 -3.42
CA ARG A 248 8.40 13.09 -2.54
C ARG A 248 7.54 12.55 -1.41
N THR A 249 7.86 11.34 -0.98
CA THR A 249 7.28 10.77 0.24
C THR A 249 8.35 10.74 1.34
N GLN A 250 7.98 11.15 2.55
CA GLN A 250 8.85 11.16 3.71
C GLN A 250 8.12 10.55 4.90
N ASN A 251 8.82 9.72 5.66
CA ASN A 251 8.26 9.03 6.82
C ASN A 251 9.01 9.41 8.07
N ILE A 252 8.25 9.66 9.13
CA ILE A 252 8.79 9.93 10.46
C ILE A 252 8.05 9.06 11.48
N SER A 253 8.79 8.57 12.47
CA SER A 253 8.25 7.84 13.60
C SER A 253 8.11 8.79 14.78
N ILE A 254 6.92 8.85 15.37
CA ILE A 254 6.61 9.72 16.50
C ILE A 254 5.98 8.88 17.61
N PRO A 255 6.51 8.91 18.84
CA PRO A 255 5.92 8.28 20.01
C PRO A 255 4.41 8.56 20.16
N SER A 256 3.61 7.51 20.45
CA SER A 256 2.15 7.60 20.49
C SER A 256 1.62 8.63 21.49
N ASP A 257 2.35 8.88 22.56
CA ASP A 257 2.02 9.85 23.59
C ASP A 257 2.18 11.30 23.10
N MET A 258 3.04 11.55 22.11
CA MET A 258 3.21 12.85 21.47
C MET A 258 2.31 13.06 20.25
N VAL A 259 1.72 12.01 19.69
CA VAL A 259 0.82 12.14 18.52
C VAL A 259 -0.42 12.99 18.82
N GLY A 260 -0.96 12.90 20.03
CA GLY A 260 -2.15 13.65 20.43
C GLY A 260 -1.99 15.17 20.31
N CYS A 261 -0.81 15.72 20.63
CA CYS A 261 -0.56 17.16 20.56
C CYS A 261 -0.39 17.65 19.12
N ILE A 262 0.17 16.82 18.25
CA ILE A 262 0.35 17.10 16.82
C ILE A 262 -0.98 17.11 16.09
N ILE A 263 -1.86 16.15 16.41
CA ILE A 263 -3.22 16.10 15.87
C ILE A 263 -4.03 17.30 16.36
N GLY A 264 -3.93 17.63 17.65
CA GLY A 264 -4.71 18.66 18.30
C GLY A 264 -6.15 18.25 18.58
N ARG A 265 -6.89 19.08 19.34
CA ARG A 265 -8.30 18.83 19.66
C ARG A 265 -9.13 18.75 18.37
N SER A 266 -9.77 17.62 18.13
CA SER A 266 -10.54 17.33 16.91
C SER A 266 -9.73 17.35 15.59
N GLY A 267 -8.40 17.22 15.64
CA GLY A 267 -7.57 17.23 14.43
C GLY A 267 -7.29 18.61 13.85
N SER A 268 -7.55 19.69 14.60
CA SER A 268 -7.36 21.07 14.13
C SER A 268 -5.92 21.39 13.76
N LYS A 269 -4.96 21.06 14.63
CA LYS A 269 -3.53 21.34 14.42
C LYS A 269 -2.97 20.59 13.22
N ILE A 270 -3.24 19.29 13.09
CA ILE A 270 -2.76 18.54 11.91
C ILE A 270 -3.40 19.04 10.61
N THR A 271 -4.65 19.48 10.66
CA THR A 271 -5.33 20.07 9.50
C THR A 271 -4.67 21.38 9.10
N GLU A 272 -4.29 22.21 10.07
CA GLU A 272 -3.52 23.42 9.83
C GLU A 272 -2.12 23.13 9.27
N ILE A 273 -1.40 22.15 9.80
CA ILE A 273 -0.08 21.75 9.30
C ILE A 273 -0.19 21.27 7.84
N ARG A 274 -1.22 20.48 7.49
CA ARG A 274 -1.49 20.09 6.10
C ARG A 274 -1.78 21.30 5.21
N ARG A 275 -2.58 22.25 5.69
CA ARG A 275 -2.94 23.48 4.96
C ARG A 275 -1.73 24.38 4.72
N LEU A 276 -0.86 24.56 5.73
CA LEU A 276 0.30 25.44 5.66
C LEU A 276 1.45 24.82 4.87
N SER A 277 1.66 23.51 5.00
CA SER A 277 2.70 22.80 4.24
C SER A 277 2.30 22.56 2.79
N GLY A 278 1.01 22.38 2.50
CA GLY A 278 0.57 21.89 1.19
C GLY A 278 0.86 20.41 0.97
N SER A 279 1.43 19.72 1.97
CA SER A 279 1.69 18.29 1.93
C SER A 279 0.54 17.48 2.48
N ARG A 280 0.33 16.31 1.89
CA ARG A 280 -0.61 15.30 2.36
C ARG A 280 0.05 14.47 3.47
N ILE A 281 -0.47 14.60 4.69
CA ILE A 281 0.07 13.89 5.86
C ILE A 281 -0.89 12.77 6.27
N SER A 282 -0.45 11.51 6.24
CA SER A 282 -1.18 10.33 6.72
C SER A 282 -0.62 9.86 8.06
N ILE A 283 -1.47 9.34 8.94
CA ILE A 283 -1.09 8.88 10.29
C ILE A 283 -1.59 7.43 10.44
N ALA A 284 -0.70 6.53 10.84
CA ALA A 284 -1.07 5.15 11.13
C ALA A 284 -2.07 5.06 12.31
N LYS A 285 -3.18 4.33 12.12
CA LYS A 285 -4.21 4.12 13.15
C LYS A 285 -3.69 3.28 14.33
N ALA A 286 -2.80 2.33 14.06
CA ALA A 286 -2.15 1.48 15.06
C ALA A 286 -0.66 1.86 15.21
N PRO A 287 -0.06 1.68 16.40
CA PRO A 287 1.39 1.73 16.59
C PRO A 287 2.07 0.75 15.63
N HIS A 288 3.23 1.11 15.09
CA HIS A 288 3.91 0.31 14.07
C HIS A 288 4.60 -0.93 14.65
N ASP A 289 4.89 -0.96 15.96
CA ASP A 289 5.51 -2.07 16.70
C ASP A 289 5.24 -1.96 18.22
N ASP A 290 5.66 -2.98 18.99
CA ASP A 290 5.63 -3.04 20.47
C ASP A 290 6.41 -1.89 21.17
N THR A 291 7.07 -1.01 20.39
CA THR A 291 7.78 0.19 20.85
C THR A 291 6.87 1.40 21.13
N GLY A 292 5.60 1.35 20.70
CA GLY A 292 4.64 2.43 20.96
C GLY A 292 4.78 3.66 20.05
N GLU A 293 5.58 3.58 18.97
CA GLU A 293 5.70 4.66 17.99
C GLU A 293 4.63 4.58 16.89
N ARG A 294 4.16 5.73 16.43
CA ARG A 294 3.23 5.89 15.31
C ARG A 294 3.95 6.51 14.12
N MET A 295 3.79 5.88 12.97
CA MET A 295 4.37 6.37 11.73
C MET A 295 3.47 7.45 11.09
N PHE A 296 4.11 8.54 10.69
CA PHE A 296 3.53 9.60 9.87
C PHE A 296 4.15 9.53 8.49
N THR A 297 3.32 9.70 7.48
CA THR A 297 3.75 9.70 6.08
C THR A 297 3.35 11.02 5.44
N ILE A 298 4.33 11.78 4.97
CA ILE A 298 4.19 13.11 4.37
C ILE A 298 4.45 12.95 2.87
N VAL A 299 3.47 13.30 2.04
CA VAL A 299 3.53 13.22 0.58
C VAL A 299 3.26 14.59 -0.01
N GLY A 300 4.20 15.14 -0.77
CA GLY A 300 4.13 16.51 -1.29
C GLY A 300 5.41 16.86 -2.06
N THR A 301 5.53 18.09 -2.53
CA THR A 301 6.80 18.55 -3.15
C THR A 301 7.92 18.57 -2.10
N PRO A 302 9.20 18.60 -2.51
CA PRO A 302 10.31 18.63 -1.55
C PRO A 302 10.19 19.81 -0.57
N GLU A 303 9.81 20.99 -1.06
CA GLU A 303 9.62 22.21 -0.27
C GLU A 303 8.41 22.09 0.66
N ALA A 304 7.31 21.50 0.18
CA ALA A 304 6.12 21.27 0.98
C ALA A 304 6.40 20.27 2.11
N ASN A 305 7.15 19.21 1.83
CA ASN A 305 7.51 18.21 2.82
C ASN A 305 8.47 18.75 3.86
N GLU A 306 9.47 19.53 3.46
CA GLU A 306 10.37 20.20 4.40
C GLU A 306 9.60 21.14 5.33
N LYS A 307 8.65 21.92 4.78
CA LYS A 307 7.77 22.77 5.57
C LYS A 307 6.86 21.96 6.51
N ALA A 308 6.33 20.82 6.07
CA ALA A 308 5.55 19.92 6.90
C ALA A 308 6.39 19.35 8.06
N LEU A 309 7.60 18.88 7.77
CA LEU A 309 8.54 18.37 8.78
C LEU A 309 8.85 19.44 9.83
N PHE A 310 9.19 20.65 9.40
CA PHE A 310 9.49 21.76 10.30
C PHE A 310 8.32 22.04 11.25
N LEU A 311 7.10 22.11 10.73
CA LEU A 311 5.89 22.35 11.53
C LEU A 311 5.59 21.20 12.49
N LEU A 312 5.84 19.95 12.08
CA LEU A 312 5.66 18.77 12.93
C LEU A 312 6.69 18.73 14.07
N TYR A 313 7.96 18.98 13.76
CA TYR A 313 9.04 19.02 14.77
C TYR A 313 8.88 20.17 15.75
N ASN A 314 8.54 21.37 15.27
CA ASN A 314 8.28 22.51 16.15
C ASN A 314 7.12 22.21 17.11
N GLN A 315 6.06 21.54 16.63
CA GLN A 315 4.94 21.16 17.49
C GLN A 315 5.31 20.07 18.51
N LEU A 316 6.21 19.16 18.14
CA LEU A 316 6.77 18.15 19.02
C LEU A 316 7.64 18.76 20.11
N GLU A 317 8.54 19.66 19.73
CA GLU A 317 9.47 20.33 20.62
C GLU A 317 8.74 21.20 21.65
N SER A 318 7.75 21.99 21.19
CA SER A 318 6.89 22.78 22.07
C SER A 318 6.11 21.93 23.08
N GLU A 319 5.66 20.72 22.71
CA GLU A 319 4.99 19.83 23.67
C GLU A 319 6.00 19.16 24.62
N LYS A 320 7.18 18.80 24.14
CA LYS A 320 8.25 18.21 24.96
C LYS A 320 8.67 19.17 26.07
N GLU A 321 8.90 20.43 25.74
CA GLU A 321 9.28 21.47 26.69
C GLU A 321 8.19 21.70 27.76
N ARG A 322 6.92 21.67 27.35
CA ARG A 322 5.77 21.79 28.26
C ARG A 322 5.64 20.61 29.24
N ARG A 323 6.11 19.42 28.88
CA ARG A 323 6.12 18.23 29.76
C ARG A 323 7.29 18.26 30.74
N VAL A 324 8.49 18.60 30.26
CA VAL A 324 9.69 18.73 31.10
C VAL A 324 9.47 19.80 32.19
N GLY A 325 8.85 20.93 31.85
CA GLY A 325 8.53 21.97 32.83
C GLY A 325 7.52 21.55 33.90
N ARG A 326 6.64 20.58 33.60
CA ARG A 326 5.62 20.08 34.53
C ARG A 326 6.14 18.97 35.43
N GLU A 327 7.07 18.15 34.92
CA GLU A 327 7.79 17.13 35.69
C GLU A 327 8.78 17.76 36.68
N ALA A 328 9.44 18.86 36.29
CA ALA A 328 10.31 19.62 37.19
C ALA A 328 9.56 20.24 38.38
N GLN A 329 8.32 20.72 38.16
CA GLN A 329 7.48 21.25 39.25
C GLN A 329 6.98 20.15 40.20
N GLN A 330 6.62 18.97 39.68
CA GLN A 330 6.17 17.84 40.51
C GLN A 330 7.28 17.20 41.34
N GLN A 331 8.52 17.17 40.86
CA GLN A 331 9.65 16.66 41.66
C GLN A 331 10.08 17.62 42.77
N GLN A 332 9.81 18.92 42.61
CA GLN A 332 10.14 19.92 43.61
C GLN A 332 9.10 19.97 44.75
N GLU A 333 7.81 19.72 44.47
CA GLU A 333 6.76 19.58 45.49
C GLU A 333 6.79 18.25 46.28
N LEU A 334 7.58 17.26 45.85
CA LEU A 334 7.75 15.97 46.54
C LEU A 334 9.01 15.92 47.43
N GLN A 335 9.81 16.99 47.44
CA GLN A 335 11.01 17.13 48.27
C GLN A 335 10.88 18.17 49.41
N ASP A 336 9.80 18.94 49.44
CA ASP A 336 9.36 19.78 50.58
C ASP A 336 8.22 19.09 51.36
#